data_AF-R7GJH6-F1
#
_entry.id   AF-R7GJH6-F1
#
_cell.length_a   1.000
_cell.length_b   1.000
_cell.length_c   1.000
_cell.angle_alpha   90.00
_cell.angle_beta   90.00
_cell.angle_gamma   90.00
#
_symmetry.space_group_name_H-M   'P 1'
#
loop_
_entity.id
_entity.type
_entity.pdbx_description
1 polymer ?
#
loop_
_entity_poly.entity_id
_entity_poly.type
_entity_poly.pdbx_seq_one_letter_code
_entity_poly.pdbx_strand_id
1 'polypeptide(L)'
;MKKISQLLMTLGCICILVSCALFGYSQYRQNKEIKDIQTLYTHTKQLIPDSYISSENAYLDIDGHDIYAILQVNDIKWVIGHEESLPHYKNKNIIIPESLLKQVQSLKNRDKLTIHTVSGETIKYQLEVIGKVDQLSKGIPALYCKNGSSYYCINIIKV
;
A
#
# COMPACT_ATOMS: atom_id res chain seq x y z
N MET A 1 -21.55 -46.71 12.54
CA MET A 1 -20.17 -46.21 12.31
C MET A 1 -19.90 -45.74 10.88
N LYS A 2 -20.12 -46.54 9.82
CA LYS A 2 -19.87 -46.12 8.42
C LYS A 2 -20.57 -44.81 7.98
N LYS A 3 -21.87 -44.65 8.31
CA LYS A 3 -22.63 -43.42 7.97
C LYS A 3 -22.10 -42.16 8.65
N ILE A 4 -21.65 -42.28 9.90
CA ILE A 4 -21.07 -41.16 10.67
C ILE A 4 -19.69 -40.78 10.09
N SER A 5 -18.87 -41.77 9.74
CA SER A 5 -17.58 -41.55 9.08
C SER A 5 -17.73 -40.89 7.70
N GLN A 6 -18.72 -41.31 6.90
CA GLN A 6 -19.03 -40.67 5.62
C GLN A 6 -19.50 -39.22 5.80
N LEU A 7 -20.33 -38.94 6.82
CA LEU A 7 -20.83 -37.60 7.11
C LEU A 7 -19.72 -36.65 7.59
N LEU A 8 -18.76 -37.15 8.37
CA LEU A 8 -17.58 -36.38 8.77
C LEU A 8 -16.65 -36.10 7.58
N MET A 9 -16.47 -37.06 6.67
CA MET A 9 -15.66 -36.89 5.47
C MET A 9 -16.27 -35.85 4.52
N THR A 10 -17.59 -35.91 4.28
CA THR A 10 -18.27 -34.93 3.42
C THR A 10 -18.22 -33.53 4.02
N LEU A 11 -18.41 -33.39 5.34
CA LEU A 11 -18.30 -32.10 6.03
C LEU A 11 -16.87 -31.54 5.90
N GLY A 12 -15.85 -32.37 6.07
CA GLY A 12 -14.44 -32.00 5.87
C GLY A 12 -14.17 -31.51 4.44
N CYS A 13 -14.67 -32.21 3.42
CA CYS A 13 -14.54 -31.77 2.03
C CYS A 13 -15.23 -30.43 1.76
N ILE A 14 -16.42 -30.20 2.32
CA ILE A 14 -17.12 -28.91 2.21
C ILE A 14 -16.30 -27.80 2.87
N CYS A 15 -15.75 -28.03 4.07
CA CYS A 15 -14.90 -27.04 4.76
C CYS A 15 -13.66 -26.69 3.94
N ILE A 16 -13.03 -27.66 3.28
CA ILE A 16 -11.88 -27.44 2.38
C ILE A 16 -12.31 -26.59 1.18
N LEU A 17 -13.42 -26.92 0.52
CA LEU A 17 -13.92 -26.16 -0.63
C LEU A 17 -14.25 -24.71 -0.27
N VAL A 18 -14.93 -24.49 0.86
CA VAL A 18 -15.24 -23.14 1.36
C VAL A 18 -13.96 -22.36 1.68
N SER A 19 -12.98 -23.00 2.31
CA SER A 19 -11.68 -22.38 2.63
C SER A 19 -10.92 -21.98 1.36
N CYS A 20 -10.89 -22.84 0.34
CA CYS A 20 -10.28 -22.54 -0.95
C CYS A 20 -10.99 -21.39 -1.67
N ALA A 21 -12.32 -21.36 -1.65
CA ALA A 21 -13.11 -20.28 -2.27
C ALA A 21 -12.86 -18.92 -1.58
N LEU A 22 -12.84 -18.90 -0.23
CA LEU A 22 -12.53 -17.70 0.54
C LEU A 22 -11.11 -17.21 0.28
N PHE A 23 -10.14 -18.12 0.23
CA PHE A 23 -8.76 -17.79 -0.08
C PHE A 23 -8.64 -17.19 -1.49
N GLY A 24 -9.21 -17.85 -2.51
CA GLY A 24 -9.21 -17.36 -3.89
C GLY A 24 -9.88 -16.00 -4.04
N TYR A 25 -11.02 -15.78 -3.36
CA TYR A 25 -11.70 -14.49 -3.36
C TYR A 25 -10.85 -13.38 -2.73
N SER A 26 -10.18 -13.66 -1.60
CA SER A 26 -9.30 -12.68 -0.95
C SER A 26 -8.15 -12.25 -1.86
N GLN A 27 -7.56 -13.19 -2.60
CA GLN A 27 -6.48 -12.92 -3.55
C GLN A 27 -6.97 -12.13 -4.76
N TYR A 28 -8.15 -12.47 -5.30
CA TYR A 28 -8.78 -11.72 -6.38
C TYR A 28 -9.04 -10.27 -5.98
N ARG A 29 -9.61 -10.04 -4.79
CA ARG A 29 -9.88 -8.70 -4.27
C ARG A 29 -8.60 -7.86 -4.14
N GLN A 30 -7.54 -8.42 -3.55
CA GLN A 30 -6.25 -7.73 -3.42
C GLN A 30 -5.67 -7.36 -4.79
N ASN A 31 -5.71 -8.28 -5.75
CA ASN A 31 -5.21 -8.00 -7.11
C ASN A 31 -6.02 -6.89 -7.80
N LYS A 32 -7.34 -6.86 -7.59
CA LYS A 32 -8.20 -5.79 -8.10
C LYS A 32 -7.81 -4.43 -7.50
N GLU A 33 -7.68 -4.34 -6.18
CA GLU A 33 -7.26 -3.11 -5.48
C GLU A 33 -5.90 -2.59 -6.00
N ILE A 34 -4.92 -3.49 -6.18
CA ILE A 34 -3.61 -3.12 -6.74
C ILE A 34 -3.74 -2.55 -8.15
N LYS A 35 -4.55 -3.18 -9.00
CA LYS A 35 -4.76 -2.75 -10.39
C LYS A 35 -5.45 -1.39 -10.46
N ASP A 36 -6.43 -1.16 -9.57
CA ASP A 36 -7.15 0.11 -9.48
C ASP A 36 -6.18 1.23 -9.08
N ILE A 37 -5.31 1.00 -8.08
CA ILE A 37 -4.25 1.96 -7.68
C ILE A 37 -3.25 2.23 -8.82
N GLN A 38 -2.87 1.22 -9.59
CA GLN A 38 -1.97 1.41 -10.75
C GLN A 38 -2.62 2.22 -11.87
N THR A 39 -3.91 2.05 -12.08
CA THR A 39 -4.70 2.84 -13.05
C THR A 39 -4.74 4.29 -12.59
N LEU A 40 -5.08 4.52 -11.32
CA LEU A 40 -5.10 5.84 -10.70
C LEU A 40 -3.74 6.53 -10.78
N TYR A 41 -2.65 5.79 -10.52
CA TYR A 41 -1.28 6.28 -10.66
C TYR A 41 -0.99 6.78 -12.08
N THR A 42 -1.42 6.03 -13.09
CA THR A 42 -1.16 6.37 -14.50
C THR A 42 -1.88 7.65 -14.89
N HIS A 43 -3.13 7.82 -14.47
CA HIS A 43 -3.89 9.06 -14.68
C HIS A 43 -3.25 10.23 -13.91
N THR A 44 -2.96 10.05 -12.63
CA THR A 44 -2.35 11.09 -11.79
C THR A 44 -1.03 11.58 -12.37
N LYS A 45 -0.15 10.66 -12.78
CA LYS A 45 1.18 11.01 -13.29
C LYS A 45 1.11 11.92 -14.53
N GLN A 46 0.10 11.77 -15.37
CA GLN A 46 -0.08 12.60 -16.57
C GLN A 46 -0.53 14.03 -16.25
N LEU A 47 -1.11 14.24 -15.07
CA LEU A 47 -1.64 15.52 -14.63
C LEU A 47 -0.65 16.31 -13.74
N ILE A 48 0.37 15.65 -13.20
CA ILE A 48 1.42 16.32 -12.42
C ILE A 48 2.27 17.17 -13.36
N PRO A 49 2.46 18.48 -13.09
CA PRO A 49 3.29 19.33 -13.92
C PRO A 49 4.78 18.95 -13.81
N ASP A 50 5.51 19.10 -14.92
CA ASP A 50 6.96 18.83 -14.96
C ASP A 50 7.80 19.80 -14.12
N SER A 51 7.22 20.95 -13.76
CA SER A 51 7.88 22.00 -12.99
C SER A 51 7.10 22.31 -11.72
N TYR A 52 7.83 22.65 -10.65
CA TYR A 52 7.22 23.01 -9.38
C TYR A 52 6.41 24.31 -9.47
N ILE A 53 5.17 24.26 -9.01
CA ILE A 53 4.25 25.37 -8.86
C ILE A 53 3.85 25.42 -7.39
N SER A 54 4.19 26.49 -6.68
CA SER A 54 3.85 26.63 -5.26
C SER A 54 2.34 26.53 -5.02
N SER A 55 1.90 25.40 -4.48
CA SER A 55 0.49 25.12 -4.17
C SER A 55 0.39 24.33 -2.86
N GLU A 56 0.48 25.05 -1.75
CA GLU A 56 0.30 24.45 -0.43
C GLU A 56 -1.08 23.79 -0.33
N ASN A 57 -1.11 22.53 0.13
CA ASN A 57 -2.31 21.72 0.28
C ASN A 57 -3.12 21.46 -1.00
N ALA A 58 -2.51 21.57 -2.18
CA ALA A 58 -3.16 21.16 -3.41
C ALA A 58 -3.40 19.64 -3.46
N TYR A 59 -4.49 19.27 -4.12
CA TYR A 59 -4.83 17.89 -4.44
C TYR A 59 -5.45 17.82 -5.85
N LEU A 60 -5.41 16.64 -6.44
CA LEU A 60 -6.14 16.31 -7.66
C LEU A 60 -7.31 15.40 -7.28
N ASP A 61 -8.53 15.77 -7.66
CA ASP A 61 -9.68 14.85 -7.63
C ASP A 61 -9.64 13.99 -8.90
N ILE A 62 -9.40 12.69 -8.75
CA ILE A 62 -9.42 11.73 -9.84
C ILE A 62 -10.32 10.57 -9.44
N ASP A 63 -11.39 10.37 -10.19
CA ASP A 63 -12.39 9.32 -9.95
C ASP A 63 -12.97 9.34 -8.52
N GLY A 64 -13.06 10.54 -7.91
CA GLY A 64 -13.56 10.73 -6.54
C GLY A 64 -12.50 10.55 -5.45
N HIS A 65 -11.23 10.41 -5.81
CA HIS A 65 -10.11 10.32 -4.88
C HIS A 65 -9.34 11.64 -4.79
N ASP A 66 -9.15 12.15 -3.58
CA ASP A 66 -8.30 13.30 -3.31
C ASP A 66 -6.83 12.89 -3.21
N ILE A 67 -6.06 13.19 -4.26
CA ILE A 67 -4.68 12.75 -4.45
C ILE A 67 -3.69 13.89 -4.19
N TYR A 68 -2.71 13.64 -3.32
CA TYR A 68 -1.66 14.61 -2.96
C TYR A 68 -0.34 14.39 -3.71
N ALA A 69 -0.02 13.13 -4.00
CA ALA A 69 1.25 12.79 -4.62
C ALA A 69 1.19 11.40 -5.25
N ILE A 70 2.18 11.09 -6.07
CA ILE A 70 2.52 9.72 -6.43
C ILE A 70 3.86 9.33 -5.82
N LEU A 71 4.01 8.06 -5.50
CA LEU A 71 5.22 7.46 -4.96
C LEU A 71 5.72 6.40 -5.93
N GLN A 72 7.01 6.43 -6.23
CA GLN A 72 7.68 5.45 -7.08
C GLN A 72 8.92 4.89 -6.37
N VAL A 73 9.01 3.55 -6.31
CA VAL A 73 10.20 2.81 -5.88
C VAL A 73 10.37 1.59 -6.78
N ASN A 74 11.45 1.53 -7.56
CA ASN A 74 11.63 0.46 -8.56
C ASN A 74 10.38 0.34 -9.46
N ASP A 75 9.75 -0.84 -9.50
CA ASP A 75 8.51 -1.11 -10.25
C ASP A 75 7.23 -0.78 -9.46
N ILE A 76 7.35 -0.46 -8.17
CA ILE A 76 6.24 -0.11 -7.31
C ILE A 76 5.85 1.34 -7.56
N LYS A 77 4.56 1.53 -7.85
CA LYS A 77 3.94 2.79 -8.23
C LYS A 77 2.63 2.94 -7.46
N TRP A 78 2.60 3.90 -6.55
CA TRP A 78 1.47 4.14 -5.66
C TRP A 78 0.99 5.57 -5.76
N VAL A 79 -0.28 5.75 -5.43
CA VAL A 79 -0.91 7.06 -5.25
C VAL A 79 -1.00 7.34 -3.77
N ILE A 80 -0.60 8.53 -3.36
CA ILE A 80 -0.77 9.02 -1.99
C ILE A 80 -1.99 9.94 -1.97
N GLY A 81 -3.04 9.52 -1.27
CA GLY A 81 -4.29 10.26 -1.13
C GLY A 81 -4.62 10.63 0.31
N HIS A 82 -5.83 11.17 0.51
CA HIS A 82 -6.37 11.47 1.84
C HIS A 82 -7.02 10.25 2.51
N GLU A 83 -7.55 9.32 1.71
CA GLU A 83 -8.31 8.18 2.18
C GLU A 83 -7.46 7.08 2.81
N GLU A 84 -8.02 6.35 3.78
CA GLU A 84 -7.35 5.20 4.40
C GLU A 84 -7.22 3.99 3.45
N SER A 85 -8.01 3.96 2.38
CA SER A 85 -7.99 2.96 1.30
C SER A 85 -6.73 3.05 0.44
N LEU A 86 -6.09 4.22 0.42
CA LEU A 86 -4.87 4.51 -0.32
C LEU A 86 -3.69 4.69 0.65
N PRO A 87 -2.46 4.57 0.16
CA PRO A 87 -1.31 5.18 0.82
C PRO A 87 -1.64 6.63 1.22
N HIS A 88 -1.37 7.02 2.46
CA HIS A 88 -1.71 8.36 2.95
C HIS A 88 -0.72 8.85 4.00
N TYR A 89 -0.63 10.17 4.16
CA TYR A 89 0.22 10.77 5.18
C TYR A 89 -0.46 10.78 6.56
N LYS A 90 0.27 10.38 7.59
CA LYS A 90 -0.15 10.54 8.99
C LYS A 90 1.07 10.68 9.89
N ASN A 91 1.11 11.76 10.69
CA ASN A 91 2.22 12.04 11.62
C ASN A 91 3.62 11.97 10.97
N LYS A 92 3.79 12.58 9.79
CA LYS A 92 5.03 12.56 8.99
C LYS A 92 5.44 11.18 8.44
N ASN A 93 4.55 10.20 8.52
CA ASN A 93 4.74 8.86 7.97
C ASN A 93 3.81 8.63 6.80
N ILE A 94 4.16 7.70 5.93
CA ILE A 94 3.29 7.21 4.86
C ILE A 94 2.72 5.88 5.33
N ILE A 95 1.43 5.85 5.59
CA ILE A 95 0.72 4.63 5.97
C ILE A 95 0.23 3.96 4.70
N ILE A 96 0.55 2.69 4.56
CA ILE A 96 0.24 1.84 3.43
C ILE A 96 -0.85 0.83 3.86
N PRO A 97 -1.95 0.70 3.10
CA PRO A 97 -2.98 -0.30 3.34
C PRO A 97 -2.41 -1.73 3.45
N GLU A 98 -3.04 -2.57 4.28
CA GLU A 98 -2.60 -3.96 4.50
C GLU A 98 -2.61 -4.80 3.21
N SER A 99 -3.47 -4.47 2.24
CA SER A 99 -3.51 -5.14 0.92
C SER A 99 -2.20 -4.98 0.14
N LEU A 100 -1.40 -3.95 0.43
CA LEU A 100 -0.11 -3.68 -0.22
C LEU A 100 1.10 -4.21 0.59
N LEU A 101 0.87 -4.90 1.72
CA LEU A 101 1.93 -5.39 2.60
C LEU A 101 3.00 -6.20 1.86
N LYS A 102 2.60 -7.07 0.92
CA LYS A 102 3.53 -7.88 0.12
C LYS A 102 4.46 -7.02 -0.74
N GLN A 103 3.95 -5.93 -1.31
CA GLN A 103 4.78 -4.99 -2.08
C GLN A 103 5.74 -4.25 -1.15
N VAL A 104 5.28 -3.77 0.02
CA VAL A 104 6.15 -3.15 1.03
C VAL A 104 7.28 -4.09 1.45
N GLN A 105 6.98 -5.38 1.69
CA GLN A 105 7.96 -6.39 2.08
C GLN A 105 8.99 -6.74 1.00
N SER A 106 8.68 -6.41 -0.26
CA SER A 106 9.59 -6.67 -1.38
C SER A 106 10.65 -5.58 -1.57
N LEU A 107 10.49 -4.45 -0.89
CA LEU A 107 11.44 -3.33 -0.89
C LEU A 107 12.76 -3.73 -0.22
N LYS A 108 13.87 -3.15 -0.69
CA LYS A 108 15.22 -3.47 -0.25
C LYS A 108 15.89 -2.26 0.38
N ASN A 109 16.85 -2.55 1.26
CA ASN A 109 17.72 -1.51 1.81
C ASN A 109 18.43 -0.77 0.67
N ARG A 110 18.49 0.56 0.78
CA ARG A 110 19.02 1.52 -0.19
C ARG A 110 18.24 1.69 -1.49
N ASP A 111 17.04 1.11 -1.61
CA ASP A 111 16.14 1.48 -2.70
C ASP A 111 15.88 2.99 -2.66
N LYS A 112 15.76 3.59 -3.84
CA LYS A 112 15.47 5.03 -3.99
C LYS A 112 13.98 5.23 -4.13
N LEU A 113 13.41 5.93 -3.17
CA LEU A 113 12.01 6.32 -3.18
C LEU A 113 11.89 7.74 -3.67
N THR A 114 11.01 7.95 -4.66
CA THR A 114 10.72 9.27 -5.21
C THR A 114 9.24 9.58 -5.02
N ILE A 115 8.95 10.72 -4.42
CA ILE A 115 7.60 11.25 -4.27
C ILE A 115 7.46 12.44 -5.19
N HIS A 116 6.51 12.39 -6.12
CA HIS A 116 6.13 13.53 -6.95
C HIS A 116 4.81 14.07 -6.43
N THR A 117 4.82 15.26 -5.87
CA THR A 117 3.61 15.93 -5.39
C THR A 117 2.82 16.50 -6.57
N VAL A 118 1.53 16.77 -6.37
CA VAL A 118 0.68 17.41 -7.40
C VAL A 118 1.16 18.81 -7.81
N SER A 119 1.97 19.44 -6.96
CA SER A 119 2.61 20.73 -7.27
C SER A 119 3.76 20.61 -8.28
N GLY A 120 4.22 19.38 -8.59
CA GLY A 120 5.45 19.13 -9.37
C GLY A 120 6.71 19.01 -8.50
N GLU A 121 6.65 19.31 -7.19
CA GLU A 121 7.79 19.09 -6.28
C GLU A 121 8.14 17.61 -6.25
N THR A 122 9.43 17.31 -6.38
CA THR A 122 9.97 15.96 -6.30
C THR A 122 10.85 15.80 -5.06
N ILE A 123 10.47 14.89 -4.17
CA ILE A 123 11.21 14.59 -2.93
C ILE A 123 11.81 13.18 -3.05
N LYS A 124 13.11 13.05 -2.76
CA LYS A 124 13.83 11.79 -2.83
C LYS A 124 14.22 11.30 -1.44
N TYR A 125 14.08 10.00 -1.25
CA TYR A 125 14.47 9.30 -0.04
C TYR A 125 15.27 8.04 -0.39
N GLN A 126 16.08 7.60 0.57
CA GLN A 126 16.72 6.30 0.58
C GLN A 126 16.10 5.46 1.70
N LEU A 127 15.77 4.20 1.41
CA LEU A 127 15.29 3.25 2.41
C LEU A 127 16.47 2.72 3.23
N GLU A 128 16.37 2.62 4.56
CA GLU A 128 17.51 2.17 5.40
C GLU A 128 17.22 1.01 6.35
N VAL A 129 16.03 0.97 6.95
CA VAL A 129 15.68 -0.05 7.95
C VAL A 129 14.39 -0.68 7.52
N ILE A 130 14.32 -2.01 7.49
CA ILE A 130 13.16 -2.77 7.05
C ILE A 130 12.88 -3.84 8.10
N GLY A 131 11.69 -3.87 8.68
CA GLY A 131 11.35 -4.84 9.73
C GLY A 131 9.95 -4.70 10.30
N LYS A 132 9.65 -5.47 11.35
CA LYS A 132 8.40 -5.36 12.10
C LYS A 132 8.62 -4.61 13.42
N VAL A 133 7.65 -3.81 13.83
CA VAL A 133 7.62 -3.05 15.10
C VAL A 133 6.22 -3.15 15.71
N ASP A 134 6.08 -2.97 17.02
CA ASP A 134 4.77 -3.10 17.68
C ASP A 134 3.95 -1.80 17.68
N GLN A 135 4.59 -0.65 17.45
CA GLN A 135 3.93 0.66 17.48
C GLN A 135 4.51 1.61 16.43
N LEU A 136 3.71 2.59 16.01
CA LEU A 136 4.12 3.63 15.07
C LEU A 136 5.04 4.66 15.75
N SER A 137 6.11 5.07 15.05
CA SER A 137 6.96 6.19 15.49
C SER A 137 6.24 7.53 15.30
N LYS A 138 6.43 8.46 16.24
CA LYS A 138 5.91 9.84 16.14
C LYS A 138 6.85 10.82 15.45
N GLY A 139 8.11 10.44 15.19
CA GLY A 139 9.15 11.40 14.82
C GLY A 139 10.09 10.99 13.70
N ILE A 140 10.10 9.72 13.31
CA ILE A 140 10.98 9.21 12.26
C ILE A 140 10.13 9.02 11.00
N PRO A 141 10.42 9.71 9.89
CA PRO A 141 9.78 9.45 8.62
C PRO A 141 9.94 7.98 8.24
N ALA A 142 8.81 7.30 8.03
CA ALA A 142 8.79 5.90 7.67
C ALA A 142 7.55 5.53 6.84
N LEU A 143 7.64 4.42 6.13
CA LEU A 143 6.52 3.71 5.53
C LEU A 143 6.01 2.66 6.52
N TYR A 144 4.70 2.59 6.76
CA TYR A 144 4.11 1.61 7.67
C TYR A 144 2.98 0.83 7.03
N CYS A 145 2.90 -0.46 7.32
CA CYS A 145 1.77 -1.31 6.94
C CYS A 145 1.40 -2.23 8.11
N LYS A 146 0.11 -2.33 8.47
CA LYS A 146 -0.33 -3.17 9.59
C LYS A 146 -0.29 -4.66 9.19
N ASN A 147 0.12 -5.53 10.11
CA ASN A 147 0.05 -6.99 9.99
C ASN A 147 -0.29 -7.59 11.36
N GLY A 148 -1.57 -7.87 11.59
CA GLY A 148 -2.05 -8.29 12.91
C GLY A 148 -1.86 -7.20 13.97
N SER A 149 -1.14 -7.51 15.05
CA SER A 149 -0.84 -6.58 16.15
C SER A 149 0.40 -5.71 15.92
N SER A 150 1.21 -6.02 14.91
CA SER A 150 2.48 -5.33 14.63
C SER A 150 2.39 -4.57 13.31
N TYR A 151 3.28 -3.61 13.11
CA TYR A 151 3.48 -2.87 11.87
C TYR A 151 4.74 -3.33 11.16
N TYR A 152 4.67 -3.51 9.85
CA TYR A 152 5.85 -3.54 9.00
C TYR A 152 6.30 -2.10 8.73
N CYS A 153 7.56 -1.80 9.02
CA CYS A 153 8.13 -0.46 9.01
C CYS A 153 9.31 -0.40 8.04
N ILE A 154 9.37 0.67 7.25
CA ILE A 154 10.55 1.03 6.48
C ILE A 154 10.97 2.47 6.80
N ASN A 155 12.14 2.65 7.39
CA ASN A 155 12.67 3.99 7.62
C ASN A 155 13.11 4.62 6.30
N ILE A 156 12.75 5.89 6.12
CA ILE A 156 13.14 6.68 4.94
C ILE A 156 14.04 7.83 5.37
N ILE A 157 15.15 8.03 4.66
CA ILE A 157 16.09 9.12 4.89
C ILE A 157 16.08 10.02 3.69
N LYS A 158 15.85 11.32 3.90
CA LYS A 158 15.82 12.32 2.83
C LYS A 158 17.21 12.43 2.22
N VAL A 159 17.28 12.43 0.89
CA VAL A 159 18.53 12.51 0.10
C VAL A 159 18.60 13.83 -0.65
#